data_AF-A0A933LQ99-F1
#
_entry.id   AF-A0A933LQ99-F1
#
_cell.length_a   1.000
_cell.length_b   1.000
_cell.length_c   1.000
_cell.angle_alpha   90.00
_cell.angle_beta   90.00
_cell.angle_gamma   90.00
#
_symmetry.space_group_name_H-M   'P 1'
#
loop_
_entity.id
_entity.type
_entity.pdbx_description
1 polymer ?
#
loop_
_entity_poly.entity_id
_entity_poly.type
_entity_poly.pdbx_seq_one_letter_code
_entity_poly.pdbx_strand_id
1 'polypeptide(L)'
;MGIASNEGRTREQDQNTEPTNCQTIAQKETIRLWKLPKDRLEVNKTCLDLAGDLTAGILLNRIILWHIASRHRSRQSVMINNKQWIARTRMDWWGDCRISPRQFDRAITILEKLKIVETAVFRYEGNPTKHIAINWERCLELLRRSLKSGL
;
A
#
# COMPACT_ATOMS: atom_id res chain seq x y z
N MET A 1 52.52 -67.12 16.63
CA MET A 1 51.49 -68.16 16.87
C MET A 1 50.39 -67.51 17.68
N GLY A 2 49.16 -67.43 17.16
CA GLY A 2 47.99 -66.88 17.85
C GLY A 2 47.52 -65.51 17.33
N ILE A 3 46.51 -65.55 16.47
CA ILE A 3 45.79 -64.45 15.81
C ILE A 3 44.42 -64.34 16.51
N ALA A 4 43.88 -63.13 16.72
CA ALA A 4 42.43 -62.92 16.70
C ALA A 4 42.09 -61.43 16.52
N SER A 5 41.36 -61.18 15.44
CA SER A 5 40.78 -59.92 14.98
C SER A 5 39.53 -59.53 15.78
N ASN A 6 39.20 -58.23 15.81
CA ASN A 6 37.82 -57.72 15.85
C ASN A 6 37.85 -56.24 15.44
N GLU A 7 37.68 -55.92 14.16
CA GLU A 7 36.42 -55.48 13.53
C GLU A 7 35.80 -54.19 14.11
N GLY A 8 35.77 -53.17 13.25
CA GLY A 8 34.57 -52.35 13.06
C GLY A 8 34.39 -51.12 13.95
N ARG A 9 34.88 -49.97 13.49
CA ARG A 9 34.07 -48.74 13.49
C ARG A 9 34.61 -47.72 12.49
N THR A 10 34.06 -47.79 11.29
CA THR A 10 33.96 -46.67 10.36
C THR A 10 33.33 -45.49 11.10
N ARG A 11 34.09 -44.43 11.34
CA ARG A 11 33.51 -43.10 11.55
C ARG A 11 33.61 -42.40 10.20
N GLU A 12 32.56 -42.54 9.40
CA GLU A 12 32.24 -41.55 8.37
C GLU A 12 32.32 -40.18 9.06
N GLN A 13 33.28 -39.37 8.63
CA GLN A 13 33.26 -37.96 8.95
C GLN A 13 32.04 -37.41 8.23
N ASP A 14 31.01 -37.15 9.04
CA ASP A 14 29.82 -36.42 8.66
C ASP A 14 30.23 -35.23 7.80
N GLN A 15 29.76 -35.28 6.56
CA GLN A 15 29.83 -34.19 5.62
C GLN A 15 29.24 -32.97 6.30
N ASN A 16 30.11 -32.03 6.60
CA ASN A 16 29.78 -30.68 7.03
C ASN A 16 28.94 -30.06 5.92
N THR A 17 27.63 -30.29 5.96
CA THR A 17 26.67 -29.69 5.04
C THR A 17 26.44 -28.28 5.56
N GLU A 18 27.25 -27.35 5.06
CA GLU A 18 26.83 -25.96 5.03
C GLU A 18 25.41 -25.93 4.44
N PRO A 19 24.45 -25.20 5.06
CA PRO A 19 23.11 -25.12 4.51
C PRO A 19 23.21 -24.51 3.12
N THR A 20 23.10 -25.38 2.11
CA THR A 20 23.23 -25.00 0.71
C THR A 20 22.12 -24.02 0.44
N ASN A 21 22.48 -22.78 0.12
CA ASN A 21 21.58 -21.77 -0.39
C ASN A 21 20.97 -22.29 -1.72
N CYS A 22 19.93 -23.09 -1.60
CA CYS A 22 19.30 -23.83 -2.69
C CYS A 22 18.26 -22.96 -3.43
N GLN A 23 18.59 -21.67 -3.61
CA GLN A 23 17.77 -20.82 -4.46
C GLN A 23 18.11 -21.11 -5.92
N THR A 24 17.12 -21.58 -6.68
CA THR A 24 17.25 -21.80 -8.12
C THR A 24 17.53 -20.46 -8.83
N ILE A 25 18.11 -20.52 -10.04
CA ILE A 25 18.35 -19.32 -10.86
C ILE A 25 17.03 -18.54 -11.06
N ALA A 26 15.92 -19.25 -11.29
CA ALA A 26 14.59 -18.67 -11.41
C ALA A 26 14.15 -17.94 -10.13
N GLN A 27 14.40 -18.51 -8.95
CA GLN A 27 14.08 -17.87 -7.67
C GLN A 27 14.93 -16.60 -7.45
N LYS A 28 16.23 -16.66 -7.75
CA LYS A 28 17.13 -15.49 -7.62
C LYS A 28 16.70 -14.34 -8.54
N GLU A 29 16.37 -14.65 -9.80
CA GLU A 29 15.90 -13.63 -10.74
C GLU A 29 14.52 -13.08 -10.35
N THR A 30 13.61 -13.94 -9.87
CA THR A 30 12.31 -13.50 -9.36
C THR A 30 12.46 -12.54 -8.19
N ILE A 31 13.30 -12.87 -7.19
CA ILE A 31 13.57 -12.01 -6.03
C ILE A 31 14.17 -10.67 -6.47
N ARG A 32 15.09 -10.67 -7.45
CA ARG A 32 15.68 -9.45 -8.00
C ARG A 32 14.61 -8.55 -8.63
N LEU A 33 13.75 -9.11 -9.48
CA LEU A 33 12.68 -8.36 -10.14
C LEU A 33 11.65 -7.85 -9.14
N TRP A 34 11.28 -8.65 -8.13
CA TRP A 34 10.35 -8.26 -7.06
C TRP A 34 10.87 -7.13 -6.16
N LYS A 35 12.20 -6.98 -6.04
CA LYS A 35 12.80 -5.92 -5.22
C LYS A 35 12.77 -4.54 -5.88
N LEU A 36 12.39 -4.44 -7.16
CA LEU A 36 12.35 -3.17 -7.88
C LEU A 36 11.31 -2.21 -7.26
N PRO A 37 11.68 -0.96 -6.94
CA PRO A 37 10.82 -0.03 -6.21
C PRO A 37 9.59 0.44 -7.00
N LYS A 38 9.64 0.36 -8.34
CA LYS A 38 8.61 0.89 -9.23
C LYS A 38 7.27 0.16 -9.11
N ASP A 39 7.26 -1.05 -8.57
CA ASP A 39 6.07 -1.92 -8.55
C ASP A 39 5.52 -2.16 -7.13
N ARG A 40 5.92 -1.33 -6.14
CA ARG A 40 5.46 -1.46 -4.76
C ARG A 40 4.38 -0.45 -4.40
N LEU A 41 3.31 -0.94 -3.79
CA LEU A 41 2.28 -0.13 -3.14
C LEU A 41 2.53 -0.12 -1.63
N GLU A 42 3.02 1.00 -1.12
CA GLU A 42 3.21 1.20 0.31
C GLU A 42 1.98 1.89 0.92
N VAL A 43 1.43 1.30 1.99
CA VAL A 43 0.19 1.74 2.62
C VAL A 43 0.39 1.81 4.12
N ASN A 44 0.08 2.97 4.71
CA ASN A 44 0.10 3.10 6.16
C ASN A 44 -1.08 2.32 6.76
N LYS A 45 -0.77 1.38 7.67
CA LYS A 45 -1.77 0.54 8.36
C LYS A 45 -2.88 1.36 9.01
N THR A 46 -2.52 2.53 9.56
CA THR A 46 -3.48 3.46 10.15
C THR A 46 -4.59 3.83 9.18
N CYS A 47 -4.31 4.02 7.88
CA CYS A 47 -5.37 4.31 6.91
C CYS A 47 -6.32 3.13 6.71
N LEU A 48 -5.84 1.89 6.84
CA LEU A 48 -6.66 0.69 6.80
C LEU A 48 -7.59 0.63 8.01
N ASP A 49 -7.03 0.86 9.20
CA ASP A 49 -7.75 0.84 10.47
C ASP A 49 -8.82 1.94 10.52
N LEU A 50 -8.47 3.15 10.06
CA LEU A 50 -9.40 4.28 9.97
C LEU A 50 -10.57 4.02 9.03
N ALA A 51 -10.32 3.37 7.90
CA ALA A 51 -11.35 3.09 6.91
C ALA A 51 -12.20 1.86 7.28
N GLY A 52 -11.64 0.92 8.06
CA GLY A 52 -12.29 -0.36 8.39
C GLY A 52 -12.49 -1.28 7.18
N ASP A 53 -11.86 -0.97 6.04
CA ASP A 53 -11.95 -1.69 4.78
C ASP A 53 -10.61 -1.55 4.04
N LEU A 54 -10.07 -2.67 3.54
CA LEU A 54 -8.75 -2.71 2.91
C LEU A 54 -8.68 -1.80 1.68
N THR A 55 -9.70 -1.85 0.82
CA THR A 55 -9.72 -1.08 -0.43
C THR A 55 -9.89 0.41 -0.14
N ALA A 56 -10.80 0.75 0.79
CA ALA A 56 -11.01 2.13 1.22
C ALA A 56 -9.77 2.70 1.92
N GLY A 57 -9.06 1.90 2.71
CA GLY A 57 -7.82 2.31 3.37
C GLY A 57 -6.66 2.54 2.39
N ILE A 58 -6.51 1.68 1.38
CA ILE A 58 -5.56 1.89 0.27
C ILE A 58 -5.87 3.20 -0.46
N LEU A 59 -7.15 3.42 -0.79
CA LEU A 59 -7.59 4.65 -1.46
C LEU A 59 -7.30 5.89 -0.60
N LEU A 60 -7.63 5.83 0.71
CA LEU A 60 -7.40 6.92 1.65
C LEU A 60 -5.91 7.28 1.75
N ASN A 61 -5.03 6.29 1.89
CA ASN A 61 -3.59 6.50 1.92
C ASN A 61 -3.12 7.23 0.65
N ARG A 62 -3.61 6.81 -0.53
CA ARG A 62 -3.23 7.45 -1.79
C ARG A 62 -3.77 8.88 -1.92
N ILE A 63 -5.00 9.14 -1.47
CA ILE A 63 -5.60 10.50 -1.45
C ILE A 63 -4.76 11.43 -0.55
N ILE A 64 -4.39 10.98 0.67
CA ILE A 64 -3.55 11.76 1.60
C ILE A 64 -2.21 12.10 0.96
N LEU A 65 -1.53 11.12 0.35
CA LEU A 65 -0.25 11.35 -0.32
C LEU A 65 -0.37 12.39 -1.44
N TRP A 66 -1.44 12.34 -2.24
CA TRP A 66 -1.68 13.36 -3.26
C TRP A 66 -1.89 14.76 -2.68
N HIS A 67 -2.61 14.89 -1.56
CA HIS A 67 -2.79 16.19 -0.91
C HIS A 67 -1.49 16.73 -0.29
N ILE A 68 -0.62 15.85 0.23
CA ILE A 68 0.68 16.25 0.78
C ILE A 68 1.63 16.67 -0.35
N ALA A 69 1.72 15.86 -1.43
CA ALA A 69 2.61 16.10 -2.55
C ALA A 69 2.23 17.32 -3.40
N SER A 70 0.93 17.63 -3.50
CA SER A 70 0.40 18.76 -4.28
C SER A 70 0.70 20.15 -3.70
N ARG A 71 1.44 20.25 -2.58
CA ARG A 71 2.11 21.50 -2.17
C ARG A 71 2.99 22.10 -3.28
N HIS A 72 3.48 21.27 -4.21
CA HIS A 72 3.99 21.73 -5.50
C HIS A 72 2.86 21.64 -6.53
N ARG A 73 2.29 22.80 -6.90
CA ARG A 73 1.15 22.98 -7.82
C ARG A 73 1.16 22.01 -9.01
N SER A 74 0.54 20.85 -8.85
CA SER A 74 0.26 19.97 -9.97
C SER A 74 -1.06 20.41 -10.60
N ARG A 75 -1.18 20.24 -11.92
CA ARG A 75 -2.39 20.55 -12.71
C ARG A 75 -3.66 19.84 -12.21
N GLN A 76 -3.54 18.92 -11.25
CA GLN A 76 -4.57 18.03 -10.74
C GLN A 76 -5.09 18.45 -9.36
N SER A 77 -4.55 19.49 -8.74
CA SER A 77 -5.04 20.06 -7.48
C SER A 77 -5.60 21.46 -7.72
N VAL A 78 -6.82 21.72 -7.24
CA VAL A 78 -7.50 23.02 -7.38
C VAL A 78 -8.01 23.49 -6.02
N MET A 79 -7.92 24.79 -5.74
CA MET A 79 -8.52 25.41 -4.57
C MET A 79 -9.91 25.94 -4.93
N ILE A 80 -10.95 25.45 -4.25
CA ILE A 80 -12.34 25.89 -4.42
C ILE A 80 -12.95 26.07 -3.03
N ASN A 81 -13.49 27.26 -2.74
CA ASN A 81 -14.09 27.62 -1.45
C ASN A 81 -13.16 27.34 -0.24
N ASN A 82 -11.89 27.75 -0.35
CA ASN A 82 -10.85 27.52 0.66
C ASN A 82 -10.56 26.04 0.98
N LYS A 83 -11.07 25.10 0.18
CA LYS A 83 -10.73 23.69 0.25
C LYS A 83 -9.84 23.30 -0.93
N GLN A 84 -8.87 22.44 -0.66
CA GLN A 84 -8.07 21.81 -1.69
C GLN A 84 -8.81 20.58 -2.21
N TRP A 85 -8.89 20.47 -3.53
CA TRP A 85 -9.55 19.38 -4.23
C TRP A 85 -8.58 18.71 -5.19
N ILE A 86 -8.61 17.39 -5.25
CA ILE A 86 -7.88 16.62 -6.26
C ILE A 86 -8.85 16.17 -7.34
N ALA A 87 -8.54 16.50 -8.60
CA ALA A 87 -9.22 16.01 -9.78
C ALA A 87 -8.54 14.73 -10.27
N ARG A 88 -9.25 13.59 -10.21
CA ARG A 88 -8.79 12.29 -10.72
C ARG A 88 -9.93 11.55 -11.39
N THR A 89 -9.67 10.97 -12.55
CA THR A 89 -10.60 10.04 -13.18
C THR A 89 -10.58 8.70 -12.43
N ARG A 90 -11.61 7.86 -12.67
CA ARG A 90 -11.65 6.50 -12.11
C ARG A 90 -10.45 5.64 -12.55
N MET A 91 -9.93 5.86 -13.76
CA MET A 91 -8.81 5.10 -14.32
C MET A 91 -7.46 5.54 -13.73
N ASP A 92 -7.33 6.79 -13.30
CA ASP A 92 -6.10 7.25 -12.64
C ASP A 92 -5.84 6.48 -11.34
N TRP A 93 -6.88 6.11 -10.61
CA TRP A 93 -6.76 5.29 -9.39
C TRP A 93 -6.22 3.89 -9.65
N TRP A 94 -6.48 3.32 -10.84
CA TRP A 94 -5.83 2.08 -11.24
C TRP A 94 -4.33 2.27 -11.42
N GLY A 95 -3.90 3.36 -12.06
CA GLY A 95 -2.48 3.70 -12.21
C GLY A 95 -1.80 3.94 -10.86
N ASP A 96 -2.48 4.62 -9.94
CA ASP A 96 -1.90 5.05 -8.67
C ASP A 96 -1.88 3.96 -7.58
N CYS A 97 -2.91 3.12 -7.52
CA CYS A 97 -3.07 2.17 -6.41
C CYS A 97 -3.80 0.88 -6.80
N ARG A 98 -3.93 0.58 -8.10
CA ARG A 98 -4.56 -0.65 -8.63
C ARG A 98 -6.00 -0.86 -8.17
N ILE A 99 -6.70 0.23 -7.83
CA ILE A 99 -8.12 0.21 -7.52
C ILE A 99 -8.90 0.34 -8.82
N SER A 100 -9.74 -0.65 -9.13
CA SER A 100 -10.62 -0.60 -10.29
C SER A 100 -11.72 0.47 -10.13
N PRO A 101 -12.34 0.96 -11.22
CA PRO A 101 -13.45 1.92 -11.15
C PRO A 101 -14.57 1.54 -10.18
N ARG A 102 -14.99 0.27 -10.19
CA ARG A 102 -16.05 -0.24 -9.30
C ARG A 102 -15.61 -0.28 -7.83
N GLN A 103 -14.37 -0.66 -7.58
CA GLN A 103 -13.79 -0.63 -6.23
C GLN A 103 -13.66 0.81 -5.73
N PHE A 104 -13.26 1.75 -6.61
CA PHE A 104 -13.20 3.16 -6.28
C PHE A 104 -14.58 3.70 -5.88
N ASP A 105 -15.62 3.43 -6.67
CA ASP A 105 -16.98 3.91 -6.35
C ASP A 105 -17.47 3.39 -4.99
N ARG A 106 -17.20 2.13 -4.65
CA ARG A 106 -17.50 1.58 -3.31
C ARG A 106 -16.66 2.25 -2.22
N ALA A 107 -15.35 2.31 -2.43
CA ALA A 107 -14.39 2.79 -1.43
C ALA A 107 -14.61 4.26 -1.08
N ILE A 108 -14.85 5.11 -2.09
CA ILE A 108 -15.07 6.53 -1.85
C ILE A 108 -16.34 6.78 -1.03
N THR A 109 -17.41 6.02 -1.28
CA THR A 109 -18.63 6.09 -0.49
C THR A 109 -18.42 5.67 0.97
N ILE A 110 -17.54 4.70 1.24
CA ILE A 110 -17.17 4.35 2.62
C ILE A 110 -16.50 5.56 3.31
N LEU A 111 -15.53 6.18 2.65
CA LEU A 111 -14.81 7.34 3.20
C LEU A 111 -15.72 8.56 3.38
N GLU A 112 -16.70 8.77 2.49
CA GLU A 112 -17.72 9.82 2.63
C GLU A 112 -18.64 9.56 3.83
N LYS A 113 -19.08 8.32 4.04
CA LYS A 113 -19.90 7.95 5.22
C LYS A 113 -19.15 8.17 6.54
N LEU A 114 -17.84 7.96 6.54
CA LEU A 114 -16.96 8.25 7.67
C LEU A 114 -16.66 9.75 7.84
N LYS A 115 -17.08 10.58 6.89
CA LYS A 115 -16.83 12.02 6.79
C LYS A 115 -15.33 12.38 6.70
N ILE A 116 -14.49 11.42 6.28
CA ILE A 116 -13.04 11.62 6.11
C ILE A 116 -12.78 12.41 4.83
N VAL A 117 -13.60 12.20 3.81
CA VAL A 117 -13.52 12.90 2.53
C VAL A 117 -14.87 13.50 2.15
N GLU A 118 -14.81 14.52 1.32
CA GLU A 118 -15.94 15.09 0.59
C GLU A 118 -15.68 14.90 -0.90
N THR A 119 -16.72 14.58 -1.67
CA THR A 119 -16.63 14.59 -3.14
C THR A 119 -17.61 15.54 -3.77
N ALA A 120 -17.20 16.12 -4.90
CA ALA A 120 -18.03 16.97 -5.73
C ALA A 120 -17.67 16.72 -7.19
N VAL A 121 -18.59 17.03 -8.11
CA VAL A 121 -18.30 16.98 -9.54
C VAL A 121 -18.03 18.41 -10.01
N PHE A 122 -16.81 18.66 -10.48
CA PHE A 122 -16.46 19.90 -11.15
C PHE A 122 -15.96 19.59 -12.56
N ARG A 123 -15.94 20.60 -13.44
CA ARG A 123 -15.35 20.45 -14.76
C ARG A 123 -13.83 20.48 -14.64
N TYR A 124 -13.18 19.45 -15.16
CA TYR A 124 -11.73 19.36 -15.31
C TYR A 124 -11.41 19.08 -16.77
N GLU A 125 -10.67 19.98 -17.42
CA GLU A 125 -10.35 19.90 -18.85
C GLU A 125 -11.59 19.65 -19.75
N GLY A 126 -12.68 20.37 -19.46
CA GLY A 126 -13.95 20.26 -20.19
C GLY A 126 -14.85 19.10 -19.77
N ASN A 127 -14.34 18.13 -19.01
CA ASN A 127 -15.06 16.93 -18.62
C ASN A 127 -15.54 16.98 -17.16
N PRO A 128 -16.80 16.57 -16.85
CA PRO A 128 -17.25 16.43 -15.47
C PRO A 128 -16.44 15.35 -14.76
N THR A 129 -15.63 15.76 -13.79
CA THR A 129 -14.71 14.89 -13.06
C THR A 129 -15.01 14.92 -11.58
N LYS A 130 -14.99 13.76 -10.93
CA LYS A 130 -15.13 13.69 -9.48
C LYS A 130 -13.87 14.26 -8.84
N HIS A 131 -14.06 15.27 -8.02
CA HIS A 131 -13.04 15.87 -7.19
C HIS A 131 -13.19 15.38 -5.77
N ILE A 132 -12.06 15.24 -5.09
CA ILE A 132 -11.98 14.72 -3.73
C ILE A 132 -11.26 15.73 -2.86
N ALA A 133 -11.84 16.08 -1.72
CA ALA A 133 -11.22 16.88 -0.68
C ALA A 133 -11.16 16.07 0.62
N ILE A 134 -10.09 16.25 1.39
CA ILE A 134 -9.98 15.67 2.74
C ILE A 134 -10.58 16.63 3.77
N ASN A 135 -11.39 16.08 4.67
CA ASN A 135 -11.70 16.74 5.93
C ASN A 135 -10.57 16.46 6.94
N TRP A 136 -9.61 17.39 7.02
CA TRP A 136 -8.42 17.22 7.85
C TRP A 136 -8.72 17.16 9.35
N GLU A 137 -9.72 17.91 9.81
CA GLU A 137 -10.14 17.89 11.22
C GLU A 137 -10.65 16.51 11.59
N ARG A 138 -11.54 15.94 10.76
CA ARG A 138 -12.06 14.59 10.97
C ARG A 138 -10.97 13.52 10.88
N CYS A 139 -10.07 13.65 9.91
CA CYS A 139 -8.94 12.73 9.76
C CYS A 139 -8.04 12.76 11.02
N LEU A 140 -7.68 13.94 11.51
CA LEU A 140 -6.86 14.13 12.71
C LEU A 140 -7.53 13.61 13.97
N GLU A 141 -8.85 13.86 14.13
CA GLU A 141 -9.65 13.34 15.24
C GLU A 141 -9.56 11.81 15.30
N LEU A 142 -9.82 11.14 14.17
CA LEU A 142 -9.80 9.68 14.10
C LEU A 142 -8.40 9.11 14.30
N LEU A 143 -7.37 9.75 13.75
CA LEU A 143 -5.97 9.38 13.97
C LEU A 143 -5.60 9.40 15.46
N ARG A 144 -5.95 10.50 16.14
CA ARG A 144 -5.71 10.64 17.59
C ARG A 144 -6.44 9.57 18.39
N ARG A 145 -7.66 9.22 18.00
CA ARG A 145 -8.43 8.15 18.65
C ARG A 145 -7.78 6.79 18.44
N SER A 146 -7.33 6.49 17.21
CA SER A 146 -6.66 5.23 16.87
C SER A 146 -5.38 5.05 17.69
N LEU A 147 -4.56 6.10 17.82
CA LEU A 147 -3.32 6.06 18.61
C LEU A 147 -3.56 5.86 20.11
N LYS A 148 -4.64 6.44 20.66
CA LYS A 148 -5.02 6.26 22.08
C LYS A 148 -5.58 4.87 22.40
N SER A 149 -6.09 4.16 21.39
CA SER A 149 -6.71 2.84 21.57
C SER A 149 -5.70 1.70 21.43
N GLY A 150 -4.47 1.99 21.01
CA GLY A 150 -3.36 1.06 20.86
C GLY A 150 -2.27 1.19 21.93
N LEU A 151 -2.58 1.84 23.05
CA LEU A 151 -1.79 1.90 24.29
C LEU A 151 -2.57 1.24 25.43
#